data_AF-A0AAN7PX35-F1
#
_entry.id   AF-A0AAN7PX35-F1
#
_cell.length_a   1.000
_cell.length_b   1.000
_cell.length_c   1.000
_cell.angle_alpha   90.00
_cell.angle_beta   90.00
_cell.angle_gamma   90.00
#
_symmetry.space_group_name_H-M   'P 1'
#
loop_
_entity.id
_entity.type
_entity.pdbx_description
1 polymer ?
#
loop_
_entity_poly.entity_id
_entity_poly.type
_entity_poly.pdbx_seq_one_letter_code
_entity_poly.pdbx_strand_id
1 'polypeptide(L)'
;MIKPQFDKTFTIDESNKLWEQLSTTLNRVEGAKKSIRGWRRCWRDLRRNTKEKVARLRQLGLTLTEDLTPIQEKVRALIEESDGVDSEPVVYFDVKQENIFKSEQTSSNSLKCDATKPNVVESLQKTMPITRQKPFRRKLRSFAERKLCMKKSYYDRKLSLLEQHIQAINRQTDAINKQTVVHERLMQLLNPK
;
A
#
# COMPACT_ATOMS: atom_id res chain seq x y z
N MET A 1 -5.53 -23.52 -25.05
CA MET A 1 -5.42 -23.00 -23.67
C MET A 1 -5.46 -24.17 -22.71
N ILE A 2 -4.42 -24.38 -21.91
CA ILE A 2 -4.43 -25.41 -20.86
C ILE A 2 -5.22 -24.83 -19.67
N LYS A 3 -6.30 -25.50 -19.26
CA LYS A 3 -6.93 -25.22 -17.96
C LYS A 3 -6.02 -25.83 -16.88
N PRO A 4 -5.70 -25.15 -15.77
CA PRO A 4 -5.05 -25.80 -14.64
C PRO A 4 -5.97 -26.92 -14.16
N GLN A 5 -5.57 -28.16 -14.39
CA GLN A 5 -6.19 -29.32 -13.77
C GLN A 5 -5.56 -29.47 -12.38
N PHE A 6 -6.39 -29.77 -11.39
CA PHE A 6 -5.88 -30.36 -10.16
C PHE A 6 -5.44 -31.79 -10.45
N ASP A 7 -4.52 -32.32 -9.64
CA ASP A 7 -4.17 -33.74 -9.70
C ASP A 7 -5.42 -34.61 -9.55
N LYS A 8 -5.39 -35.83 -10.12
CA LYS A 8 -6.52 -36.77 -10.06
C LYS A 8 -6.95 -37.16 -8.63
N THR A 9 -6.10 -36.84 -7.64
CA THR A 9 -6.27 -37.05 -6.20
C THR A 9 -6.78 -35.82 -5.44
N PHE A 10 -6.99 -34.66 -6.09
CA PHE A 10 -7.37 -33.42 -5.40
C PHE A 10 -8.60 -32.77 -6.04
N THR A 11 -9.73 -32.84 -5.34
CA THR A 11 -11.02 -32.34 -5.83
C THR A 11 -11.28 -30.87 -5.48
N ILE A 12 -12.24 -30.27 -6.20
CA ILE A 12 -12.75 -28.93 -5.89
C ILE A 12 -13.35 -28.88 -4.48
N ASP A 13 -13.93 -29.97 -4.00
CA ASP A 13 -14.56 -30.02 -2.67
C ASP A 13 -13.56 -30.17 -1.53
N GLU A 14 -12.45 -30.87 -1.73
CA GLU A 14 -11.29 -30.85 -0.82
C GLU A 14 -10.65 -29.46 -0.77
N SER A 15 -10.52 -28.80 -1.93
CA SER A 15 -10.11 -27.39 -1.99
C SER A 15 -11.09 -26.48 -1.22
N ASN A 16 -12.40 -26.72 -1.30
CA ASN A 16 -13.39 -25.97 -0.53
C ASN A 16 -13.27 -26.21 0.99
N LYS A 17 -13.15 -27.47 1.43
CA LYS A 17 -12.94 -27.85 2.84
C LYS A 17 -11.67 -27.23 3.43
N LEU A 18 -10.54 -27.28 2.72
CA LEU A 18 -9.29 -26.65 3.16
C LEU A 18 -9.42 -25.13 3.28
N TRP A 19 -10.11 -24.49 2.34
CA TRP A 19 -10.35 -23.04 2.40
C TRP A 19 -11.33 -22.63 3.52
N GLU A 20 -12.25 -23.51 3.92
CA GLU A 20 -13.15 -23.33 5.06
C GLU A 20 -12.40 -23.49 6.40
N GLN A 21 -11.55 -24.51 6.52
CA GLN A 21 -10.65 -24.69 7.67
C GLN A 21 -9.70 -23.49 7.83
N LEU A 22 -9.05 -23.06 6.74
CA LEU A 22 -8.21 -21.85 6.74
C LEU A 22 -8.99 -20.59 7.14
N SER A 23 -10.19 -20.39 6.58
CA SER A 23 -11.05 -19.25 6.94
C SER A 23 -11.44 -19.29 8.43
N THR A 24 -11.68 -20.48 8.99
CA THR A 24 -12.05 -20.65 10.40
C THR A 24 -10.88 -20.31 11.32
N THR A 25 -9.69 -20.86 11.04
CA THR A 25 -8.46 -20.57 11.79
C THR A 25 -8.07 -19.09 11.70
N LEU A 26 -8.13 -18.48 10.52
CA LEU A 26 -7.80 -17.06 10.34
C LEU A 26 -8.81 -16.13 11.02
N ASN A 27 -10.10 -16.48 11.06
CA ASN A 27 -11.14 -15.70 11.74
C ASN A 27 -11.12 -15.87 13.29
N ARG A 28 -10.39 -16.86 13.81
CA ARG A 28 -10.15 -17.05 15.24
C ARG A 28 -9.07 -16.11 15.79
N VAL A 29 -8.14 -15.67 14.93
CA VAL A 29 -7.14 -14.64 15.28
C VAL A 29 -7.83 -13.28 15.40
N GLU A 30 -7.41 -12.46 16.36
CA GLU A 30 -7.96 -11.11 16.54
C GLU A 30 -7.68 -10.21 15.34
N GLY A 31 -8.68 -9.42 14.93
CA GLY A 31 -8.59 -8.49 13.81
C GLY A 31 -9.56 -8.81 12.68
N ALA A 32 -9.03 -8.95 11.45
CA ALA A 32 -9.81 -8.82 10.22
C ALA A 32 -10.58 -10.10 9.82
N LYS A 33 -11.75 -10.32 10.43
CA LYS A 33 -12.68 -11.40 10.06
C LYS A 33 -13.17 -11.24 8.61
N LYS A 34 -13.15 -12.32 7.81
CA LYS A 34 -13.60 -12.36 6.40
C LYS A 34 -14.30 -13.68 6.08
N SER A 35 -15.14 -13.69 5.04
CA SER A 35 -15.64 -14.94 4.45
C SER A 35 -14.55 -15.65 3.62
N ILE A 36 -14.75 -16.94 3.32
CA ILE A 36 -13.86 -17.75 2.46
C ILE A 36 -13.55 -17.03 1.14
N ARG A 37 -14.55 -16.41 0.50
CA ARG A 37 -14.38 -15.61 -0.74
C ARG A 37 -13.48 -14.38 -0.52
N GLY A 38 -13.58 -13.75 0.64
CA GLY A 38 -12.72 -12.64 1.05
C GLY A 38 -11.26 -13.07 1.29
N TRP A 39 -11.03 -14.22 1.93
CA TRP A 39 -9.69 -14.80 2.11
C TRP A 39 -9.08 -15.26 0.78
N ARG A 40 -9.84 -15.96 -0.08
CA ARG A 40 -9.41 -16.35 -1.44
C ARG A 40 -9.00 -15.14 -2.30
N ARG A 41 -9.71 -14.00 -2.17
CA ARG A 41 -9.32 -12.74 -2.81
C ARG A 41 -8.04 -12.17 -2.18
N CYS A 42 -7.99 -12.05 -0.85
CA CYS A 42 -6.83 -11.54 -0.13
C CYS A 42 -5.52 -12.29 -0.49
N TRP A 43 -5.58 -13.62 -0.59
CA TRP A 43 -4.47 -14.46 -1.04
C TRP A 43 -4.07 -14.19 -2.50
N ARG A 44 -5.05 -14.08 -3.42
CA ARG A 44 -4.79 -13.75 -4.82
C ARG A 44 -4.10 -12.38 -4.95
N ASP A 45 -4.58 -11.39 -4.22
CA ASP A 45 -4.06 -10.03 -4.24
C ASP A 45 -2.63 -10.00 -3.65
N LEU A 46 -2.39 -10.72 -2.55
CA LEU A 46 -1.07 -10.89 -1.95
C LEU A 46 -0.08 -11.61 -2.90
N ARG A 47 -0.52 -12.67 -3.58
CA ARG A 47 0.28 -13.42 -4.58
C ARG A 47 0.60 -12.53 -5.80
N ARG A 48 -0.38 -11.77 -6.32
CA ARG A 48 -0.19 -10.79 -7.41
C ARG A 48 0.82 -9.71 -7.02
N ASN A 49 0.59 -9.03 -5.90
CA ASN A 49 1.43 -7.92 -5.44
C ASN A 49 2.88 -8.37 -5.15
N THR A 50 3.05 -9.61 -4.66
CA THR A 50 4.38 -10.20 -4.44
C THR A 50 5.08 -10.51 -5.77
N LYS A 51 4.42 -11.19 -6.73
CA LYS A 51 4.98 -11.41 -8.08
C LYS A 51 5.33 -10.10 -8.80
N GLU A 52 4.46 -9.09 -8.71
CA GLU A 52 4.66 -7.79 -9.35
C GLU A 52 5.84 -7.01 -8.74
N LYS A 53 5.99 -7.04 -7.41
CA LYS A 53 7.15 -6.44 -6.74
C LYS A 53 8.45 -7.19 -7.05
N VAL A 54 8.42 -8.53 -7.04
CA VAL A 54 9.53 -9.39 -7.47
C VAL A 54 9.98 -9.05 -8.90
N ALA A 55 9.04 -8.91 -9.84
CA ALA A 55 9.35 -8.57 -11.22
C ALA A 55 10.01 -7.18 -11.34
N ARG A 56 9.52 -6.18 -10.61
CA ARG A 56 10.11 -4.83 -10.58
C ARG A 56 11.53 -4.82 -10.00
N LEU A 57 11.79 -5.59 -8.93
CA LEU A 57 13.13 -5.70 -8.35
C LEU A 57 14.12 -6.36 -9.32
N ARG A 58 13.71 -7.45 -9.99
CA ARG A 58 14.49 -8.09 -11.06
C ARG A 58 14.80 -7.12 -12.22
N GLN A 59 13.83 -6.28 -12.62
CA GLN A 59 14.03 -5.26 -13.67
C GLN A 59 15.00 -4.13 -13.27
N LEU A 60 15.12 -3.83 -11.97
CA LEU A 60 16.02 -2.79 -11.46
C LEU A 60 17.42 -3.32 -11.09
N GLY A 61 17.67 -4.63 -11.23
CA GLY A 61 18.92 -5.26 -10.82
C GLY A 61 19.14 -5.32 -9.30
N LEU A 62 18.12 -5.04 -8.50
CA LEU A 62 18.21 -4.98 -7.05
C LEU A 62 18.09 -6.39 -6.41
N THR A 63 18.84 -6.61 -5.34
CA THR A 63 18.81 -7.83 -4.53
C THR A 63 17.47 -7.98 -3.82
N LEU A 64 16.76 -9.08 -4.09
CA LEU A 64 15.36 -9.27 -3.64
C LEU A 64 15.17 -9.32 -2.11
N THR A 65 16.23 -9.53 -1.34
CA THR A 65 16.22 -9.78 0.11
C THR A 65 16.05 -8.52 0.97
N GLU A 66 16.34 -7.34 0.46
CA GLU A 66 16.33 -6.11 1.27
C GLU A 66 15.00 -5.34 1.17
N ASP A 67 14.33 -5.44 0.02
CA ASP A 67 13.10 -4.68 -0.27
C ASP A 67 11.81 -5.43 0.09
N LEU A 68 11.79 -6.77 0.10
CA LEU A 68 10.58 -7.55 0.38
C LEU A 68 10.26 -7.57 1.88
N THR A 69 8.98 -7.47 2.25
CA THR A 69 8.59 -7.63 3.67
C THR A 69 8.56 -9.11 4.06
N PRO A 70 8.75 -9.50 5.34
CA PRO A 70 8.84 -10.91 5.74
C PRO A 70 7.62 -11.78 5.40
N ILE A 71 6.46 -11.18 5.13
CA ILE A 71 5.29 -11.89 4.59
C ILE A 71 5.35 -12.05 3.07
N GLN A 72 5.90 -11.07 2.34
CA GLN A 72 6.14 -11.15 0.89
C GLN A 72 7.25 -12.16 0.57
N GLU A 73 8.29 -12.28 1.40
CA GLU A 73 9.32 -13.31 1.26
C GLU A 73 8.76 -14.73 1.40
N LYS A 74 7.96 -14.97 2.45
CA LYS A 74 7.29 -16.27 2.65
C LYS A 74 6.31 -16.59 1.52
N VAL A 75 5.59 -15.59 1.02
CA VAL A 75 4.72 -15.75 -0.16
C VAL A 75 5.54 -16.03 -1.42
N ARG A 76 6.72 -15.42 -1.59
CA ARG A 76 7.64 -15.69 -2.71
C ARG A 76 8.16 -17.13 -2.65
N ALA A 77 8.59 -17.63 -1.49
CA ALA A 77 9.06 -19.00 -1.34
C ALA A 77 7.96 -20.01 -1.74
N LEU A 78 6.75 -19.87 -1.21
CA LEU A 78 5.58 -20.70 -1.57
C LEU A 78 5.17 -20.60 -3.05
N ILE A 79 5.53 -19.52 -3.74
CA ILE A 79 5.33 -19.35 -5.19
C ILE A 79 6.40 -20.11 -5.97
N GLU A 80 7.68 -19.94 -5.61
CA GLU A 80 8.82 -20.55 -6.31
C GLU A 80 8.86 -22.07 -6.10
N GLU A 81 8.35 -22.55 -4.96
CA GLU A 81 8.10 -23.99 -4.67
C GLU A 81 6.94 -24.59 -5.50
N SER A 82 5.93 -23.80 -5.89
CA SER A 82 4.71 -24.33 -6.53
C SER A 82 4.56 -24.08 -8.03
N ASP A 83 5.21 -23.05 -8.60
CA ASP A 83 5.09 -22.70 -10.02
C ASP A 83 6.24 -23.23 -10.90
N GLY A 84 7.26 -23.85 -10.30
CA GLY A 84 8.49 -24.28 -10.99
C GLY A 84 9.43 -23.11 -11.35
N VAL A 85 10.72 -23.41 -11.51
CA VAL A 85 11.77 -22.40 -11.68
C VAL A 85 11.63 -21.62 -12.99
N ASP A 86 11.18 -22.27 -14.05
CA ASP A 86 11.18 -21.74 -15.42
C ASP A 86 9.87 -21.04 -15.84
N SER A 87 8.95 -20.81 -14.90
CA SER A 87 7.74 -20.01 -15.15
C SER A 87 8.11 -18.53 -15.36
N GLU A 88 8.30 -18.14 -16.63
CA GLU A 88 8.46 -16.75 -17.06
C GLU A 88 7.42 -15.80 -16.41
N PRO A 89 7.72 -14.50 -16.26
CA PRO A 89 6.80 -13.54 -15.66
C PRO A 89 5.60 -13.25 -16.57
N VAL A 90 4.61 -14.16 -16.56
CA VAL A 90 3.35 -14.04 -17.30
C VAL A 90 2.71 -12.68 -17.00
N VAL A 91 2.72 -11.81 -18.01
CA VAL A 91 2.08 -10.50 -17.96
C VAL A 91 0.57 -10.72 -17.98
N TYR A 92 -0.02 -10.84 -16.78
CA TYR A 92 -1.46 -10.96 -16.59
C TYR A 92 -2.16 -9.66 -16.99
N PHE A 93 -2.50 -9.55 -18.28
CA PHE A 93 -3.57 -8.68 -18.74
C PHE A 93 -4.85 -9.00 -17.96
N ASP A 94 -5.60 -7.96 -17.55
CA ASP A 94 -6.83 -8.14 -16.75
C ASP A 94 -7.92 -8.80 -17.61
N VAL A 95 -7.94 -10.13 -17.60
CA VAL A 95 -9.03 -10.95 -18.13
C VAL A 95 -10.28 -10.67 -17.30
N LYS A 96 -11.16 -9.82 -17.85
CA LYS A 96 -12.50 -9.58 -17.29
C LYS A 96 -13.22 -10.92 -17.14
N GLN A 97 -13.48 -11.32 -15.90
CA GLN A 97 -14.38 -12.44 -15.61
C GLN A 97 -15.83 -11.96 -15.81
N GLU A 98 -16.27 -11.92 -17.06
CA GLU A 98 -17.67 -11.62 -17.37
C GLU A 98 -18.55 -12.82 -17.01
N ASN A 99 -19.16 -12.70 -15.83
CA ASN A 99 -20.57 -13.04 -15.59
C ASN A 99 -20.99 -14.51 -15.72
N ILE A 100 -20.73 -15.31 -14.67
CA ILE A 100 -21.57 -16.47 -14.33
C ILE A 100 -22.04 -16.35 -12.87
N PHE A 101 -23.34 -16.58 -12.70
CA PHE A 101 -24.14 -16.65 -11.46
C PHE A 101 -24.46 -15.35 -10.68
N LYS A 102 -25.77 -15.17 -10.48
CA LYS A 102 -26.43 -14.30 -9.48
C LYS A 102 -26.33 -15.02 -8.11
N SER A 103 -26.61 -14.44 -6.94
CA SER A 103 -27.37 -13.23 -6.61
C SER A 103 -26.78 -12.48 -5.39
N GLU A 104 -27.55 -11.50 -4.92
CA GLU A 104 -27.52 -10.90 -3.58
C GLU A 104 -26.34 -10.01 -3.13
N GLN A 105 -26.67 -9.23 -2.11
CA GLN A 105 -26.05 -7.95 -1.77
C GLN A 105 -25.42 -8.04 -0.38
N THR A 106 -24.30 -7.35 -0.17
CA THR A 106 -24.02 -6.64 1.09
C THR A 106 -22.84 -5.67 0.90
N SER A 107 -22.86 -4.58 1.66
CA SER A 107 -21.93 -3.46 1.51
C SER A 107 -20.60 -3.68 2.23
N SER A 108 -19.47 -3.41 1.56
CA SER A 108 -18.37 -2.57 2.08
C SER A 108 -17.15 -2.57 1.14
N ASN A 109 -16.88 -1.44 0.48
CA ASN A 109 -15.61 -1.22 -0.23
C ASN A 109 -14.65 -0.41 0.65
N SER A 110 -13.36 -0.70 0.56
CA SER A 110 -12.29 -0.10 1.37
C SER A 110 -11.03 0.12 0.53
N LEU A 111 -10.13 1.00 1.01
CA LEU A 111 -8.84 1.43 0.41
C LEU A 111 -9.03 2.35 -0.83
N LYS A 112 -8.24 3.41 -1.08
CA LYS A 112 -6.75 3.62 -1.15
C LYS A 112 -6.13 2.81 -2.31
N CYS A 113 -5.19 3.31 -3.13
CA CYS A 113 -4.29 4.48 -3.10
C CYS A 113 -4.15 5.13 -4.52
N ASP A 114 -3.74 6.40 -4.68
CA ASP A 114 -2.38 6.92 -5.02
C ASP A 114 -1.60 6.10 -6.08
N ALA A 115 -1.04 6.65 -7.18
CA ALA A 115 -1.00 8.04 -7.71
C ALA A 115 -1.41 8.09 -9.22
N THR A 116 -0.80 8.72 -10.25
CA THR A 116 0.46 9.49 -10.47
C THR A 116 0.26 10.54 -11.61
N LYS A 117 1.31 10.99 -12.34
CA LYS A 117 1.26 11.98 -13.47
C LYS A 117 1.43 11.32 -14.85
N PRO A 118 0.94 11.94 -15.94
CA PRO A 118 1.55 11.88 -17.27
C PRO A 118 2.01 13.26 -17.78
N ASN A 119 2.89 13.32 -18.79
CA ASN A 119 3.20 14.54 -19.56
C ASN A 119 3.77 14.18 -20.95
N VAL A 120 3.06 14.54 -22.04
CA VAL A 120 3.52 14.54 -23.46
C VAL A 120 3.93 13.13 -24.00
N VAL A 121 3.54 12.66 -25.20
CA VAL A 121 3.32 13.32 -26.50
C VAL A 121 1.89 13.09 -27.05
N GLU A 122 1.52 13.96 -27.98
CA GLU A 122 0.29 14.00 -28.79
C GLU A 122 0.22 12.90 -29.87
N SER A 123 -0.96 12.27 -30.02
CA SER A 123 -1.41 11.69 -31.30
C SER A 123 -2.92 11.49 -31.28
N LEU A 124 -3.62 12.00 -32.30
CA LEU A 124 -5.06 11.84 -32.46
C LEU A 124 -5.38 10.57 -33.27
N GLN A 125 -6.42 9.82 -32.87
CA GLN A 125 -7.69 9.81 -33.62
C GLN A 125 -8.81 8.95 -32.98
N LYS A 126 -10.05 9.44 -33.14
CA LYS A 126 -11.36 8.75 -33.10
C LYS A 126 -11.51 7.47 -32.25
N THR A 127 -12.17 7.62 -31.09
CA THR A 127 -13.12 6.60 -30.56
C THR A 127 -14.44 7.26 -30.14
N MET A 128 -15.52 6.47 -30.07
CA MET A 128 -16.91 6.96 -30.03
C MET A 128 -17.33 7.70 -28.73
N PRO A 129 -18.38 8.55 -28.77
CA PRO A 129 -18.80 9.36 -27.61
C PRO A 129 -19.48 8.53 -26.50
N ILE A 130 -18.69 8.02 -25.55
CA ILE A 130 -19.16 7.28 -24.36
C ILE A 130 -19.96 8.21 -23.42
N THR A 131 -21.25 8.34 -23.73
CA THR A 131 -22.23 9.09 -22.94
C THR A 131 -22.86 8.17 -21.89
N ARG A 132 -23.17 8.71 -20.69
CA ARG A 132 -23.79 8.04 -19.51
C ARG A 132 -22.89 7.36 -18.45
N GLN A 133 -21.64 7.81 -18.23
CA GLN A 133 -20.88 7.54 -16.98
C GLN A 133 -20.58 8.79 -16.11
N LYS A 134 -21.36 9.87 -16.28
CA LYS A 134 -21.09 11.19 -15.64
C LYS A 134 -21.14 11.24 -14.10
N PRO A 135 -21.99 10.51 -13.33
CA PRO A 135 -22.11 10.75 -11.89
C PRO A 135 -20.97 10.13 -11.06
N PHE A 136 -20.48 8.93 -11.40
CA PHE A 136 -19.44 8.25 -10.62
C PHE A 136 -18.09 8.98 -10.69
N ARG A 137 -17.69 9.43 -11.89
CA ARG A 137 -16.42 10.17 -12.08
C ARG A 137 -16.39 11.50 -11.31
N ARG A 138 -17.54 12.17 -11.11
CA ARG A 138 -17.65 13.36 -10.25
C ARG A 138 -17.38 13.05 -8.78
N LYS A 139 -17.98 11.97 -8.23
CA LYS A 139 -17.75 11.54 -6.84
C LYS A 139 -16.29 11.13 -6.59
N LEU A 140 -15.63 10.47 -7.56
CA LEU A 140 -14.22 10.09 -7.44
C LEU A 140 -13.30 11.32 -7.42
N ARG A 141 -13.57 12.33 -8.26
CA ARG A 141 -12.83 13.60 -8.26
C ARG A 141 -12.94 14.32 -6.91
N SER A 142 -14.14 14.54 -6.39
CA SER A 142 -14.31 15.28 -5.12
C SER A 142 -13.75 14.54 -3.90
N PHE A 143 -13.74 13.20 -3.92
CA PHE A 143 -13.03 12.40 -2.91
C PHE A 143 -11.50 12.58 -2.99
N ALA A 144 -10.93 12.59 -4.19
CA ALA A 144 -9.50 12.84 -4.39
C ALA A 144 -9.10 14.26 -3.97
N GLU A 145 -9.90 15.27 -4.34
CA GLU A 145 -9.71 16.68 -3.93
C GLU A 145 -9.76 16.84 -2.41
N ARG A 146 -10.76 16.23 -1.73
CA ARG A 146 -10.85 16.26 -0.25
C ARG A 146 -9.66 15.56 0.41
N LYS A 147 -9.23 14.40 -0.11
CA LYS A 147 -8.04 13.70 0.39
C LYS A 147 -6.76 14.52 0.20
N LEU A 148 -6.60 15.18 -0.95
CA LEU A 148 -5.46 16.05 -1.25
C LEU A 148 -5.42 17.28 -0.33
N CYS A 149 -6.56 17.94 -0.14
CA CYS A 149 -6.71 19.07 0.78
C CYS A 149 -6.35 18.69 2.22
N MET A 150 -6.93 17.60 2.75
CA MET A 150 -6.59 17.08 4.08
C MET A 150 -5.09 16.73 4.21
N LYS A 151 -4.49 16.13 3.16
CA LYS A 151 -3.05 15.81 3.15
C LYS A 151 -2.19 17.07 3.15
N LYS A 152 -2.61 18.14 2.45
CA LYS A 152 -1.93 19.44 2.48
C LYS A 152 -1.98 20.04 3.89
N SER A 153 -3.17 20.26 4.45
CA SER A 153 -3.35 20.87 5.78
C SER A 153 -2.66 20.08 6.91
N TYR A 154 -2.51 18.77 6.77
CA TYR A 154 -1.71 17.96 7.68
C TYR A 154 -0.22 18.33 7.66
N TYR A 155 0.39 18.48 6.47
CA TYR A 155 1.80 18.89 6.37
C TYR A 155 1.99 20.37 6.72
N ASP A 156 1.08 21.25 6.31
CA ASP A 156 1.09 22.67 6.70
C ASP A 156 1.11 22.81 8.23
N ARG A 157 0.25 22.06 8.95
CA ARG A 157 0.23 22.02 10.42
C ARG A 157 1.47 21.34 11.01
N LYS A 158 2.02 20.31 10.38
CA LYS A 158 3.26 19.65 10.84
C LYS A 158 4.46 20.60 10.75
N LEU A 159 4.57 21.38 9.66
CA LEU A 159 5.62 22.39 9.49
C LEU A 159 5.53 23.46 10.58
N SER A 160 4.33 24.03 10.79
CA SER A 160 4.11 25.04 11.83
C SER A 160 4.45 24.55 13.25
N LEU A 161 4.17 23.28 13.57
CA LEU A 161 4.58 22.69 14.86
C LEU A 161 6.11 22.52 14.98
N LEU A 162 6.82 22.19 13.89
CA LEU A 162 8.28 22.11 13.89
C LEU A 162 8.92 23.50 14.01
N GLU A 163 8.37 24.52 13.33
CA GLU A 163 8.78 25.92 13.45
C GLU A 163 8.60 26.44 14.89
N GLN A 164 7.46 26.15 15.53
CA GLN A 164 7.23 26.48 16.94
C GLN A 164 8.22 25.79 17.88
N HIS A 165 8.57 24.53 17.62
CA HIS A 165 9.57 23.78 18.39
C HIS A 165 10.98 24.39 18.26
N ILE A 166 11.39 24.76 17.03
CA ILE A 166 12.65 25.46 16.78
C ILE A 166 12.69 26.83 17.50
N GLN A 167 11.60 27.59 17.43
CA GLN A 167 11.50 28.87 18.17
C GLN A 167 11.59 28.70 19.70
N ALA A 168 11.05 27.60 20.25
CA ALA A 168 11.16 27.30 21.67
C ALA A 168 12.61 26.97 22.09
N ILE A 169 13.32 26.14 21.30
CA ILE A 169 14.74 25.82 21.51
C ILE A 169 15.62 27.08 21.44
N ASN A 170 15.39 27.94 20.44
CA ASN A 170 16.17 29.17 20.29
C ASN A 170 16.00 30.10 21.50
N ARG A 171 14.76 30.26 22.01
CA ARG A 171 14.49 31.05 23.22
C ARG A 171 15.15 30.48 24.48
N GLN A 172 15.23 29.15 24.62
CA GLN A 172 15.96 28.50 25.71
C GLN A 172 17.47 28.74 25.58
N THR A 173 18.01 28.63 24.36
CA THR A 173 19.42 28.91 24.07
C THR A 173 19.79 30.36 24.38
N ASP A 174 18.96 31.33 23.97
CA ASP A 174 19.13 32.75 24.30
C ASP A 174 19.10 33.03 25.80
N ALA A 175 18.25 32.31 26.56
CA ALA A 175 18.18 32.44 28.01
C ALA A 175 19.43 31.88 28.71
N ILE A 176 19.91 30.72 28.27
CA ILE A 176 21.15 30.09 28.77
C ILE A 176 22.36 30.98 28.47
N ASN A 177 22.47 31.51 27.24
CA ASN A 177 23.55 32.41 26.84
C ASN A 177 23.59 33.68 27.71
N LYS A 178 22.42 34.27 28.01
CA LYS A 178 22.31 35.43 28.91
C LYS A 178 22.72 35.09 30.35
N GLN A 179 22.34 33.93 30.87
CA GLN A 179 22.79 33.46 32.19
C GLN A 179 24.31 33.22 32.23
N THR A 180 24.88 32.65 31.18
CA THR A 180 26.33 32.40 31.06
C THR A 180 27.12 33.70 31.09
N VAL A 181 26.74 34.71 30.29
CA VAL A 181 27.40 36.03 30.29
C VAL A 181 27.28 36.75 31.64
N VAL A 182 26.16 36.62 32.36
CA VAL A 182 26.01 37.15 33.73
C VAL A 182 26.93 36.40 34.70
N HIS A 183 27.02 35.07 34.60
CA HIS A 183 27.88 34.25 35.45
C HIS A 183 29.37 34.54 35.21
N GLU A 184 29.82 34.61 33.96
CA GLU A 184 31.19 35.00 33.59
C GLU A 184 31.56 36.37 34.19
N ARG A 185 30.65 37.35 34.09
CA ARG A 185 30.88 38.69 34.64
C ARG A 185 30.94 38.70 36.18
N LEU A 186 30.17 37.85 36.86
CA LEU A 186 30.28 37.66 38.30
C LEU A 186 31.62 36.99 38.68
N MET A 187 32.06 35.98 37.92
CA MET A 187 33.35 35.32 38.15
C MET A 187 34.55 36.27 37.95
N GLN A 188 34.45 37.22 37.02
CA GLN A 188 35.44 38.30 36.85
C GLN A 188 35.47 39.27 38.05
N LEU A 189 34.31 39.60 38.63
CA LEU A 189 34.24 40.48 39.82
C LEU A 189 34.73 39.79 41.11
N LEU A 190 34.61 38.46 41.20
CA LEU A 190 35.10 37.66 42.32
C LEU A 190 36.61 37.35 42.25
N ASN A 191 37.24 37.54 41.09
CA ASN A 191 38.67 37.32 40.87
C ASN A 191 39.33 38.57 40.26
N PRO A 192 39.38 39.71 40.99
CA PRO A 192 40.15 40.86 40.56
C PRO A 192 41.65 40.49 40.43
N LYS A 193 42.31 41.09 39.43
CA LYS A 193 43.76 40.99 39.22
C LYS A 193 44.53 42.03 40.01
#